data_AF-A0A074N3A9-F1
#
_entry.id   AF-A0A074N3A9-F1
#
_cell.length_a   1.000
_cell.length_b   1.000
_cell.length_c   1.000
_cell.angle_alpha   90.00
_cell.angle_beta   90.00
_cell.angle_gamma   90.00
#
_symmetry.space_group_name_H-M   'P 1'
#
loop_
_entity.id
_entity.type
_entity.pdbx_description
1 polymer ?
#
loop_
_entity_poly.entity_id
_entity_poly.type
_entity_poly.pdbx_seq_one_letter_code
_entity_poly.pdbx_strand_id
1 'polypeptide(L)'
;MVDRFGAGRIALWSGVIALPVMSVYLIDETLWADDRLYVAWFFIKNVPLFLFYLANLVIMMRATAKEAAALSFALFAAIVPLGFMIGAALLPLLEDMGGWQAMFGASAVMIFVAGLLTLLLKPDTCPQQAEAGTVEFEGKFA
;
A
#
# COMPACT_ATOMS: atom_id res chain seq x y z
N MET A 1 3.31 15.35 -4.01
CA MET A 1 2.51 15.02 -2.80
C MET A 1 3.36 14.37 -1.72
N VAL A 2 4.10 13.29 -2.03
CA VAL A 2 4.97 12.57 -1.07
C VAL A 2 6.00 13.48 -0.39
N ASP A 3 6.63 14.38 -1.14
CA ASP A 3 7.60 15.32 -0.58
C ASP A 3 6.99 16.44 0.27
N ARG A 4 5.69 16.72 0.11
CA ARG A 4 4.99 17.82 0.83
C ARG A 4 4.25 17.34 2.08
N PHE A 5 3.71 16.12 2.08
CA PHE A 5 2.90 15.58 3.18
C PHE A 5 3.63 14.52 4.03
N GLY A 6 4.80 14.06 3.56
CA GLY A 6 5.61 13.03 4.23
C GLY A 6 5.17 11.63 3.83
N ALA A 7 6.13 10.83 3.35
CA ALA A 7 5.90 9.49 2.84
C ALA A 7 5.24 8.55 3.88
N GLY A 8 5.69 8.58 5.14
CA GLY A 8 5.11 7.74 6.19
C GLY A 8 3.64 8.04 6.47
N ARG A 9 3.23 9.32 6.46
CA ARG A 9 1.83 9.70 6.65
C ARG A 9 0.97 9.27 5.46
N ILE A 10 1.48 9.42 4.23
CA ILE A 10 0.75 8.96 3.04
C ILE A 10 0.60 7.44 3.05
N ALA A 11 1.64 6.67 3.39
CA ALA A 11 1.55 5.22 3.51
C ALA A 11 0.47 4.80 4.53
N LEU A 12 0.43 5.46 5.68
CA LEU A 12 -0.56 5.19 6.72
C LEU A 12 -1.99 5.53 6.27
N TRP A 13 -2.22 6.76 5.78
CA TRP A 13 -3.56 7.20 5.35
C TRP A 13 -4.07 6.45 4.13
N SER A 14 -3.19 6.10 3.18
CA SER A 14 -3.57 5.30 2.01
C SER A 14 -4.00 3.89 2.40
N GLY A 15 -3.32 3.24 3.36
CA GLY A 15 -3.76 1.95 3.92
C GLY A 15 -5.11 2.05 4.64
N VAL A 16 -5.30 3.09 5.46
CA VAL A 16 -6.56 3.34 6.17
C VAL A 16 -7.73 3.59 5.21
N ILE A 17 -7.51 4.29 4.10
CA ILE A 17 -8.53 4.55 3.08
C ILE A 17 -8.79 3.32 2.20
N ALA A 18 -7.76 2.54 1.89
CA ALA A 18 -7.88 1.36 1.04
C ALA A 18 -8.79 0.28 1.66
N LEU A 19 -8.77 0.14 2.99
CA LEU A 19 -9.56 -0.87 3.70
C LEU A 19 -11.08 -0.73 3.51
N PRO A 20 -11.73 0.40 3.83
CA PRO A 20 -13.17 0.56 3.61
C PRO A 20 -13.55 0.47 2.13
N VAL A 21 -12.68 0.93 1.21
CA VAL A 21 -12.91 0.79 -0.25
C VAL A 21 -12.95 -0.68 -0.68
N MET A 22 -12.12 -1.54 -0.08
CA MET A 22 -12.12 -2.97 -0.38
C MET A 22 -13.23 -3.72 0.35
N SER A 23 -13.58 -3.29 1.56
CA SER A 23 -14.59 -3.95 2.39
C SER A 23 -16.04 -3.62 2.00
N VAL A 24 -16.31 -2.48 1.34
CA VAL A 24 -17.70 -2.09 1.01
C VAL A 24 -18.40 -3.11 0.12
N TYR A 25 -17.63 -3.78 -0.73
CA TYR A 25 -18.16 -4.81 -1.63
C TYR A 25 -18.59 -6.06 -0.86
N LEU A 26 -17.96 -6.40 0.27
CA LEU A 26 -18.34 -7.59 1.07
C LEU A 26 -19.78 -7.59 1.60
N ILE A 27 -20.41 -6.41 1.64
CA ILE A 27 -21.70 -6.21 2.29
C ILE A 27 -22.86 -6.48 1.31
N ASP A 28 -22.65 -6.24 0.02
CA ASP A 28 -23.73 -6.25 -0.97
C ASP A 28 -23.25 -6.76 -2.33
N GLU A 29 -23.83 -7.88 -2.76
CA GLU A 29 -23.49 -8.52 -4.03
C GLU A 29 -23.86 -7.67 -5.26
N THR A 30 -24.84 -6.78 -5.11
CA THR A 30 -25.27 -5.89 -6.21
C THR A 30 -24.15 -4.95 -6.66
N LEU A 31 -23.19 -4.68 -5.77
CA LEU A 31 -22.08 -3.77 -6.05
C LEU A 31 -21.09 -4.35 -7.09
N TRP A 32 -20.84 -5.66 -7.08
CA TRP A 32 -20.01 -6.33 -8.10
C TRP A 32 -20.81 -6.94 -9.25
N ALA A 33 -22.13 -7.06 -9.13
CA ALA A 33 -22.97 -7.54 -10.23
C ALA A 33 -23.24 -6.45 -11.28
N ASP A 34 -23.15 -5.16 -10.93
CA ASP A 34 -23.24 -4.03 -11.86
C ASP A 34 -21.86 -3.64 -12.40
N ASP A 35 -21.66 -3.79 -13.71
CA ASP A 35 -20.42 -3.46 -14.41
C ASP A 35 -19.94 -2.03 -14.15
N ARG A 36 -20.85 -1.05 -14.05
CA ARG A 36 -20.50 0.35 -13.85
C ARG A 36 -19.96 0.58 -12.44
N LEU A 37 -20.59 -0.04 -11.45
CA LEU A 37 -20.14 0.03 -10.06
C LEU A 37 -18.79 -0.67 -9.91
N TYR A 38 -18.64 -1.86 -10.50
CA TYR A 38 -17.38 -2.59 -10.49
C TYR A 38 -16.23 -1.78 -11.12
N VAL A 39 -16.45 -1.14 -12.27
CA VAL A 39 -15.44 -0.28 -12.92
C VAL A 39 -15.11 0.94 -12.06
N ALA A 40 -16.11 1.62 -11.50
CA ALA A 40 -15.87 2.76 -10.61
C ALA A 40 -15.02 2.36 -9.40
N TRP A 41 -15.37 1.25 -8.76
CA TRP A 41 -14.58 0.70 -7.66
C TRP A 41 -13.17 0.32 -8.06
N PHE A 42 -12.98 -0.29 -9.24
CA PHE A 42 -11.66 -0.63 -9.76
C PHE A 42 -10.75 0.61 -9.83
N PHE A 43 -11.26 1.75 -10.29
CA PHE A 43 -10.46 2.99 -10.29
C PHE A 43 -10.27 3.56 -8.88
N ILE A 44 -11.32 3.60 -8.07
CA ILE A 44 -11.27 4.17 -6.71
C ILE A 44 -10.27 3.41 -5.84
N LYS A 45 -10.23 2.07 -5.90
CA LYS A 45 -9.31 1.26 -5.10
C LYS A 45 -7.84 1.41 -5.53
N ASN A 46 -7.59 1.65 -6.81
CA ASN A 46 -6.23 1.75 -7.33
C ASN A 46 -5.54 3.04 -6.87
N VAL A 47 -6.28 4.13 -6.64
CA VAL A 47 -5.71 5.40 -6.16
C VAL A 47 -4.97 5.27 -4.83
N PRO A 48 -5.58 4.78 -3.73
CA PRO A 48 -4.87 4.61 -2.47
C PRO A 48 -3.77 3.55 -2.57
N LEU A 49 -3.97 2.45 -3.31
CA LEU A 49 -2.92 1.44 -3.50
C LEU A 49 -1.68 1.99 -4.21
N PHE A 50 -1.87 2.82 -5.23
CA PHE A 50 -0.77 3.46 -5.95
C PHE A 50 -0.04 4.47 -5.07
N LEU A 51 -0.78 5.25 -4.26
CA LEU A 51 -0.18 6.14 -3.28
C LEU A 51 0.60 5.39 -2.20
N PHE A 52 0.09 4.26 -1.73
CA PHE A 52 0.77 3.37 -0.78
C PHE A 52 2.08 2.84 -1.38
N TYR A 53 2.03 2.36 -2.62
CA TYR A 53 3.20 1.88 -3.35
C TYR A 53 4.26 2.97 -3.51
N LEU A 54 3.88 4.16 -3.98
CA LEU A 54 4.81 5.28 -4.15
C LEU A 54 5.42 5.76 -2.83
N ALA A 55 4.62 5.81 -1.76
CA ALA A 55 5.11 6.19 -0.45
C ALA A 55 6.17 5.20 0.07
N ASN A 56 5.91 3.89 -0.05
CA ASN A 56 6.85 2.85 0.34
C ASN A 56 8.12 2.84 -0.53
N LEU A 57 7.99 3.11 -1.84
CA LEU A 57 9.13 3.27 -2.73
C LEU A 57 10.05 4.41 -2.26
N VAL A 58 9.48 5.57 -1.92
CA VAL A 58 10.25 6.73 -1.44
C VAL A 58 10.88 6.44 -0.07
N ILE A 59 10.18 5.75 0.83
CA ILE A 59 10.74 5.33 2.12
C ILE A 59 11.94 4.39 1.91
N MET A 60 11.80 3.38 1.05
CA MET A 60 12.86 2.42 0.74
C MET A 60 14.09 3.12 0.14
N MET A 61 13.89 4.02 -0.83
CA MET A 61 14.99 4.76 -1.46
C MET A 61 15.71 5.71 -0.48
N ARG A 62 15.02 6.20 0.55
CA ARG A 62 15.61 7.01 1.63
C ARG A 62 16.32 6.18 2.70
N ALA A 63 15.97 4.91 2.85
CA ALA A 63 16.55 4.00 3.83
C ALA A 63 17.74 3.20 3.29
N THR A 64 17.93 3.16 1.97
CA THR A 64 18.97 2.35 1.33
C THR A 64 20.20 3.18 1.03
N ALA A 65 21.38 2.67 1.39
CA ALA A 65 22.66 3.23 0.97
C ALA A 65 22.79 3.26 -0.56
N LYS A 66 23.47 4.26 -1.12
CA LYS A 66 23.54 4.50 -2.57
C LYS A 66 24.11 3.29 -3.33
N GLU A 67 25.04 2.58 -2.72
CA GLU A 67 25.71 1.40 -3.26
C GLU A 67 24.77 0.21 -3.41
N ALA A 68 23.73 0.12 -2.58
CA ALA A 68 22.73 -0.95 -2.59
C ALA A 68 21.39 -0.53 -3.22
N ALA A 69 21.23 0.73 -3.63
CA ALA A 69 19.96 1.29 -4.10
C ALA A 69 19.36 0.52 -5.29
N ALA A 70 20.20 0.12 -6.26
CA ALA A 70 19.74 -0.65 -7.43
C ALA A 70 19.21 -2.04 -7.04
N LEU A 71 19.89 -2.72 -6.11
CA LEU A 71 19.46 -4.04 -5.62
C LEU A 71 18.17 -3.93 -4.80
N SER A 72 18.09 -2.98 -3.86
CA SER A 72 16.87 -2.77 -3.07
C SER A 72 15.68 -2.36 -3.93
N PHE A 73 15.90 -1.54 -4.96
CA PHE A 73 14.87 -1.22 -5.94
C PHE A 73 14.42 -2.46 -6.72
N ALA A 74 15.35 -3.29 -7.19
CA ALA A 74 15.02 -4.54 -7.89
C ALA A 74 14.21 -5.49 -7.00
N LEU A 75 14.59 -5.63 -5.72
CA LEU A 75 13.85 -6.42 -4.74
C LEU A 75 12.44 -5.85 -4.52
N PHE A 76 12.31 -4.53 -4.36
CA PHE A 76 11.02 -3.88 -4.20
C PHE A 76 10.12 -4.06 -5.44
N ALA A 77 10.67 -3.87 -6.64
CA ALA A 77 9.95 -4.05 -7.89
C ALA A 77 9.51 -5.52 -8.11
N ALA A 78 10.27 -6.49 -7.60
CA ALA A 78 9.93 -7.91 -7.67
C ALA A 78 8.75 -8.30 -6.77
N ILE A 79 8.41 -7.52 -5.74
CA ILE A 79 7.28 -7.82 -4.83
C ILE A 79 5.94 -7.82 -5.59
N VAL A 80 5.77 -6.91 -6.56
CA VAL A 80 4.52 -6.79 -7.34
C VAL A 80 4.21 -8.07 -8.13
N PRO A 81 5.09 -8.58 -9.03
CA PRO A 81 4.83 -9.82 -9.76
C PRO A 81 4.72 -11.04 -8.84
N LEU A 82 5.49 -11.09 -7.74
CA LEU A 82 5.34 -12.15 -6.74
C LEU A 82 3.95 -12.14 -6.09
N GLY A 83 3.44 -10.96 -5.74
CA GLY A 83 2.08 -10.79 -5.21
C GLY A 83 1.01 -11.24 -6.21
N PHE A 84 1.16 -10.89 -7.49
CA PHE A 84 0.25 -11.37 -8.54
C PHE A 84 0.30 -12.89 -8.70
N MET A 85 1.48 -13.49 -8.68
CA MET A 85 1.66 -14.94 -8.78
C MET A 85 1.00 -15.68 -7.60
N ILE A 86 1.22 -15.20 -6.37
CA ILE A 86 0.60 -15.77 -5.16
C ILE A 86 -0.91 -15.60 -5.21
N GLY A 87 -1.40 -14.41 -5.58
CA GLY A 87 -2.83 -14.15 -5.72
C GLY A 87 -3.48 -15.07 -6.75
N ALA A 88 -2.89 -15.23 -7.92
CA ALA A 88 -3.37 -16.11 -8.97
C ALA A 88 -3.40 -17.59 -8.54
N ALA A 89 -2.39 -18.04 -7.79
CA ALA A 89 -2.34 -19.40 -7.26
C ALA A 89 -3.44 -19.67 -6.20
N LEU A 90 -3.89 -18.64 -5.48
CA LEU A 90 -4.92 -18.75 -4.45
C LEU A 90 -6.35 -18.55 -5.00
N LEU A 91 -6.51 -18.00 -6.20
CA LEU A 91 -7.83 -17.73 -6.79
C LEU A 91 -8.73 -18.98 -6.86
N PRO A 92 -8.28 -20.16 -7.34
CA PRO A 92 -9.16 -21.33 -7.41
C PRO A 92 -9.67 -21.77 -6.04
N LEU A 93 -8.80 -21.73 -5.02
CA LEU A 93 -9.17 -22.06 -3.65
C LEU A 93 -10.22 -21.09 -3.09
N LEU A 94 -10.05 -19.80 -3.36
CA LEU A 94 -11.01 -18.77 -2.91
C LEU A 94 -12.34 -18.89 -3.65
N GLU A 95 -12.32 -19.29 -4.92
CA GLU A 95 -13.52 -19.58 -5.70
C GLU A 95 -14.32 -20.72 -5.07
N ASP A 96 -13.66 -21.83 -4.72
CA ASP A 96 -14.27 -22.99 -4.08
C ASP A 96 -14.84 -22.70 -2.68
N MET A 97 -14.22 -21.79 -1.92
CA MET A 97 -14.62 -21.46 -0.55
C MET A 97 -15.84 -20.55 -0.45
N GLY A 98 -16.00 -19.61 -1.39
CA GLY A 98 -17.04 -18.59 -1.30
C GLY A 98 -17.08 -17.63 -2.48
N GLY A 99 -16.53 -18.03 -3.64
CA GLY A 99 -16.54 -17.23 -4.85
C GLY A 99 -15.97 -15.83 -4.67
N TRP A 100 -16.66 -14.86 -5.25
CA TRP A 100 -16.26 -13.45 -5.24
C TRP A 100 -16.16 -12.84 -3.84
N GLN A 101 -17.05 -13.22 -2.92
CA GLN A 101 -17.00 -12.73 -1.53
C GLN A 101 -15.69 -13.13 -0.84
N ALA A 102 -15.27 -14.38 -0.99
CA ALA A 102 -14.01 -14.86 -0.43
C ALA A 102 -12.80 -14.14 -1.06
N MET A 103 -12.84 -13.87 -2.37
CA MET A 103 -11.77 -13.15 -3.08
C MET A 103 -11.63 -11.69 -2.63
N PHE A 104 -12.75 -10.96 -2.50
CA PHE A 104 -12.73 -9.58 -1.98
C PHE A 104 -12.35 -9.56 -0.51
N GLY A 105 -12.78 -10.56 0.27
CA GLY A 105 -12.47 -10.69 1.69
C GLY A 105 -10.99 -10.91 1.93
N ALA A 106 -10.39 -11.85 1.22
CA ALA A 106 -8.95 -12.10 1.25
C ALA A 106 -8.16 -10.83 0.88
N SER A 107 -8.61 -10.09 -0.13
CA SER A 107 -7.98 -8.83 -0.55
C SER A 107 -8.03 -7.76 0.56
N ALA A 108 -9.17 -7.60 1.24
CA ALA A 108 -9.32 -6.67 2.36
C ALA A 108 -8.43 -7.05 3.55
N VAL A 109 -8.36 -8.35 3.89
CA VAL A 109 -7.48 -8.87 4.95
C VAL A 109 -6.02 -8.59 4.63
N MET A 110 -5.58 -8.84 3.40
CA MET A 110 -4.18 -8.59 2.99
C MET A 110 -3.80 -7.11 3.11
N ILE A 111 -4.69 -6.20 2.75
CA ILE A 111 -4.46 -4.75 2.90
C ILE A 111 -4.43 -4.34 4.37
N PHE A 112 -5.30 -4.93 5.20
CA PHE A 112 -5.27 -4.71 6.64
C PHE A 112 -3.94 -5.16 7.26
N VAL A 113 -3.50 -6.38 6.93
CA VAL A 113 -2.22 -6.93 7.40
C VAL A 113 -1.05 -6.08 6.92
N ALA A 114 -1.04 -5.65 5.65
CA ALA A 114 -0.01 -4.77 5.11
C ALA A 114 0.01 -3.41 5.84
N GLY A 115 -1.16 -2.84 6.13
CA GLY A 115 -1.29 -1.62 6.93
C GLY A 115 -0.75 -1.79 8.35
N LEU A 116 -1.07 -2.89 9.03
CA LEU A 116 -0.54 -3.21 10.36
C LEU A 116 0.98 -3.38 10.35
N LEU A 117 1.52 -4.11 9.37
CA LEU A 117 2.97 -4.28 9.24
C LEU A 117 3.68 -2.93 9.03
N THR A 118 3.05 -2.02 8.27
CA THR A 118 3.58 -0.66 8.06
C THR A 118 3.60 0.15 9.37
N LEU A 119 2.61 -0.03 10.25
CA LEU A 119 2.56 0.62 11.57
C LEU A 119 3.64 0.09 12.54
N LEU A 120 4.10 -1.14 12.34
CA LEU A 120 5.13 -1.78 13.17
C LEU A 120 6.56 -1.39 12.76
N LEU A 121 6.74 -0.73 11.61
CA LEU A 121 8.03 -0.20 11.20
C LEU A 121 8.40 1.00 12.09
N LYS A 122 9.36 0.79 13.00
CA LYS A 122 9.88 1.85 13.88
C LYS A 122 10.69 2.89 13.10
N PRO A 123 10.76 4.14 13.58
CA PRO A 123 11.65 5.17 13.03
C PRO A 123 13.12 4.75 13.01
N ASP A 124 13.52 3.89 13.95
CA ASP A 124 14.90 3.44 14.16
C ASP A 124 15.44 2.52 13.05
N THR A 125 14.58 2.03 12.17
CA THR A 125 14.98 1.21 11.02
C THR A 125 15.64 2.04 9.90
N CYS A 126 15.68 3.36 10.04
CA CYS A 126 16.20 4.29 9.03
C CYS A 126 17.17 5.32 9.66
N PRO A 127 18.47 4.99 9.83
CA PRO A 127 19.46 5.88 10.44
C PRO A 127 19.60 7.23 9.70
N GLN A 128 19.30 7.26 8.41
CA GLN A 128 19.43 8.43 7.54
C GLN A 128 18.27 9.44 7.65
N GLN A 129 17.15 9.06 8.27
CA GLN A 129 16.10 10.03 8.63
C GLN A 129 16.47 10.89 9.85
N ALA A 130 17.38 10.43 10.70
CA ALA A 130 17.89 11.23 11.82
C ALA A 130 18.82 12.36 11.35
N GLU A 131 19.64 12.13 10.31
CA GLU A 131 20.50 13.16 9.71
C GLU A 131 19.73 14.14 8.81
N ALA A 132 18.68 13.68 8.12
CA ALA A 132 17.81 14.57 7.34
C ALA A 132 16.87 15.43 8.23
N GLY A 133 16.73 15.07 9.51
CA GLY A 133 16.00 15.86 10.53
C GLY A 133 16.83 16.97 11.18
N THR A 134 18.14 17.06 10.89
CA THR A 134 19.05 18.11 11.37
C THR A 134 19.31 19.22 10.34
N VAL A 135 18.48 19.35 9.30
CA VAL A 135 18.37 20.65 8.61
C VAL A 135 17.38 21.49 9.41
N GLU A 136 17.94 22.30 10.31
CA GLU A 136 17.25 23.36 11.06
C GLU A 136 16.20 24.04 10.20
N PHE A 137 14.94 24.01 10.64
CA PHE A 137 13.98 25.06 10.32
C PHE A 137 14.37 26.32 11.12
N GLU A 138 15.55 26.89 10.87
CA GLU A 138 15.80 28.31 11.10
C GLU A 138 15.21 29.07 9.89
N GLY A 139 13.94 29.43 9.99
CA GLY A 139 13.25 30.08 8.88
C GLY A 139 11.88 30.61 9.27
N LYS A 140 11.88 31.71 10.03
CA LYS A 140 10.76 32.58 10.40
C LYS A 140 9.65 32.67 9.34
N PHE A 141 8.41 32.44 9.77
CA PHE A 141 7.19 33.13 9.32
C PHE A 141 6.29 33.16 10.57
N ALA A 142 6.13 34.25 11.34
CA ALA A 142 5.65 35.59 11.00
C ALA A 142 4.40 35.55 10.12
#